data_AF-A0A7S3KDX2-F1
#
_entry.id   AF-A0A7S3KDX2-F1
#
_cell.length_a   1.000
_cell.length_b   1.000
_cell.length_c   1.000
_cell.angle_alpha   90.00
_cell.angle_beta   90.00
_cell.angle_gamma   90.00
#
_symmetry.space_group_name_H-M   'P 1'
#
loop_
_entity.id
_entity.type
_entity.pdbx_description
1 polymer ?
#
loop_
_entity_poly.entity_id
_entity_poly.type
_entity_poly.pdbx_seq_one_letter_code
_entity_poly.pdbx_strand_id
1 'polypeptide(L)'
;SNTYSDIIDLVTNVLFILDLLINFVTTYTDSDTKVEVTSYGKIAKNYLKGRFWIDLIASIPFDYIRYLDQNSDTIPFELFSLLKLVRILRLSKLITYMNIRNEVKSSLRLIKLV
;
A
#
# COMPACT_ATOMS: atom_id res chain seq x y z
N SER A 1 -5.94 28.54 9.26
CA SER A 1 -5.51 28.23 7.88
C SER A 1 -4.93 26.82 7.85
N ASN A 2 -5.76 25.80 7.58
CA ASN A 2 -5.31 24.40 7.49
C ASN A 2 -5.36 23.84 6.05
N THR A 3 -5.63 24.69 5.06
CA THR A 3 -5.81 24.29 3.66
C THR A 3 -4.67 23.45 3.11
N TYR A 4 -3.41 23.71 3.52
CA TYR A 4 -2.26 22.90 3.10
C TYR A 4 -2.29 21.47 3.65
N SER A 5 -2.69 21.29 4.92
CA SER A 5 -2.82 19.95 5.51
C SER A 5 -3.93 19.18 4.79
N ASP A 6 -5.07 19.81 4.57
CA ASP A 6 -6.22 19.18 3.93
C ASP A 6 -5.91 18.75 2.48
N ILE A 7 -5.15 19.57 1.74
CA ILE A 7 -4.67 19.22 0.39
C ILE A 7 -3.70 18.04 0.44
N ILE A 8 -2.74 18.05 1.37
CA ILE A 8 -1.78 16.94 1.52
C ILE A 8 -2.51 15.65 1.88
N ASP A 9 -3.46 15.70 2.81
CA ASP A 9 -4.27 14.55 3.22
C ASP A 9 -5.08 13.99 2.04
N LEU A 10 -5.71 14.86 1.26
CA LEU A 10 -6.44 14.47 0.05
C LEU A 10 -5.52 13.80 -0.99
N VAL A 11 -4.38 14.44 -1.31
CA VAL A 11 -3.41 13.90 -2.27
C VAL A 11 -2.91 12.54 -1.80
N THR A 12 -2.57 12.40 -0.53
CA THR A 12 -2.05 11.15 0.03
C THR A 12 -3.11 10.04 -0.03
N ASN A 13 -4.37 10.35 0.26
CA ASN A 13 -5.48 9.40 0.15
C ASN A 13 -5.68 8.92 -1.30
N VAL A 14 -5.62 9.83 -2.27
CA VAL A 14 -5.70 9.47 -3.70
C VAL A 14 -4.52 8.59 -4.11
N LEU A 15 -3.30 8.91 -3.67
CA LEU A 15 -2.11 8.11 -3.97
C LEU A 15 -2.21 6.69 -3.40
N PHE A 16 -2.78 6.52 -2.20
CA PHE A 16 -3.00 5.17 -1.62
C PHE A 16 -4.01 4.35 -2.42
N ILE A 17 -5.08 4.96 -2.92
CA ILE A 17 -6.06 4.28 -3.77
C ILE A 17 -5.44 3.90 -5.11
N LEU A 18 -4.66 4.81 -5.72
CA LEU A 18 -3.95 4.54 -6.96
C LEU A 18 -2.92 3.41 -6.79
N ASP A 19 -2.17 3.39 -5.68
CA ASP A 19 -1.25 2.31 -5.34
C ASP A 19 -1.96 0.94 -5.32
N LEU A 20 -3.13 0.87 -4.66
CA LEU A 20 -3.95 -0.32 -4.62
C LEU A 20 -4.41 -0.76 -6.02
N LEU A 21 -4.88 0.18 -6.85
CA LEU A 21 -5.35 -0.10 -8.21
C LEU A 21 -4.22 -0.52 -9.15
N ILE A 22 -3.06 0.12 -9.05
CA ILE A 22 -1.88 -0.24 -9.85
C ILE A 22 -1.46 -1.68 -9.53
N ASN A 23 -1.52 -2.10 -8.27
CA ASN A 23 -1.21 -3.48 -7.88
C ASN A 23 -2.14 -4.53 -8.51
N PHE A 24 -3.34 -4.18 -8.98
CA PHE A 24 -4.22 -5.07 -9.75
C PHE A 24 -3.82 -5.23 -11.22
N VAL A 25 -3.05 -4.28 -11.75
CA VAL A 25 -2.61 -4.23 -13.15
C VAL A 25 -1.16 -4.69 -13.30
N THR A 26 -0.36 -4.57 -12.23
CA THR A 26 1.03 -5.02 -12.19
C THR A 26 1.12 -6.54 -12.36
N THR A 27 1.91 -6.97 -13.34
CA THR A 27 2.19 -8.39 -13.61
C THR A 27 2.92 -9.02 -12.42
N TYR A 28 2.77 -10.33 -12.27
CA TYR A 28 3.52 -11.08 -11.27
C TYR A 28 4.22 -12.26 -11.92
N THR A 29 5.39 -12.61 -11.40
CA THR A 29 6.10 -13.84 -11.78
C THR A 29 5.54 -14.98 -10.97
N ASP A 30 5.05 -16.01 -11.65
CA ASP A 30 4.56 -17.21 -11.01
C ASP A 30 5.75 -17.99 -10.40
N SER A 31 5.69 -18.30 -9.11
CA SER A 31 6.80 -18.91 -8.37
C SER A 31 7.13 -20.33 -8.84
N ASP A 32 6.13 -21.06 -9.35
CA ASP A 32 6.26 -22.47 -9.75
C ASP A 32 6.80 -22.59 -11.17
N THR A 33 6.33 -21.72 -12.07
CA THR A 33 6.69 -21.77 -13.50
C THR A 33 7.80 -20.77 -13.87
N LYS A 34 8.11 -19.80 -13.01
CA LYS A 34 8.97 -18.64 -13.29
C LYS A 34 8.57 -17.84 -14.53
N VAL A 35 7.35 -18.03 -15.03
CA VAL A 35 6.82 -17.32 -16.20
C VAL A 35 6.08 -16.07 -15.71
N GLU A 36 6.24 -14.99 -16.46
CA GLU A 36 5.53 -13.75 -16.20
C GLU A 36 4.06 -13.88 -16.61
N VAL A 37 3.14 -13.68 -15.66
CA VAL A 37 1.71 -13.76 -15.92
C VAL A 37 1.17 -12.37 -16.23
N THR A 38 0.76 -12.17 -17.48
CA THR A 38 0.23 -10.88 -17.99
C THR A 38 -1.30 -10.85 -18.08
N SER A 39 -1.98 -11.98 -17.84
CA SER A 39 -3.44 -12.07 -17.90
C SER A 39 -4.09 -11.34 -16.72
N TYR A 40 -4.78 -10.24 -16.98
CA TYR A 40 -5.48 -9.42 -15.98
C TYR A 40 -6.35 -10.24 -15.01
N GLY A 41 -7.09 -11.23 -15.52
CA GLY A 41 -7.94 -12.09 -14.69
C GLY A 41 -7.16 -12.98 -13.72
N LYS A 42 -5.96 -13.43 -14.09
CA LYS A 42 -5.07 -14.20 -13.21
C LYS A 42 -4.38 -13.29 -12.19
N ILE A 43 -3.91 -12.13 -12.63
CA ILE A 43 -3.30 -11.09 -11.77
C ILE A 43 -4.27 -10.70 -10.66
N ALA A 44 -5.50 -10.31 -10.99
CA ALA A 44 -6.50 -9.91 -10.01
C ALA A 44 -6.83 -11.03 -9.02
N LYS A 45 -7.03 -12.27 -9.49
CA LYS A 45 -7.33 -13.41 -8.60
C LYS A 45 -6.18 -13.73 -7.65
N ASN A 46 -4.94 -13.68 -8.13
CA ASN A 46 -3.77 -13.94 -7.31
C ASN A 46 -3.56 -12.82 -6.27
N TYR A 47 -3.72 -11.56 -6.69
CA TYR A 47 -3.62 -10.40 -5.82
C TYR A 47 -4.69 -10.42 -4.71
N LEU A 48 -5.96 -10.70 -5.06
CA LEU A 48 -7.09 -10.83 -4.13
C LEU A 48 -6.91 -11.95 -3.08
N LYS A 49 -6.18 -13.03 -3.42
CA LYS A 49 -5.92 -14.13 -2.48
C LYS A 49 -4.83 -13.82 -1.45
N GLY A 50 -3.97 -12.85 -1.73
CA GLY A 50 -2.81 -12.55 -0.89
C GLY A 50 -2.77 -11.11 -0.42
N ARG A 51 -1.93 -10.31 -1.07
CA ARG A 51 -1.54 -8.96 -0.63
C ARG A 51 -2.68 -7.94 -0.64
N PHE A 52 -3.74 -8.15 -1.43
CA PHE A 52 -4.85 -7.21 -1.53
C PHE A 52 -5.42 -6.79 -0.17
N TRP A 53 -5.68 -7.73 0.75
CA TRP A 53 -6.28 -7.40 2.04
C TRP A 53 -5.36 -6.55 2.92
N ILE A 54 -4.06 -6.81 2.86
CA ILE A 54 -3.05 -6.03 3.59
C ILE A 54 -2.99 -4.61 3.01
N ASP A 55 -2.99 -4.49 1.69
CA ASP A 55 -2.92 -3.21 0.98
C ASP A 55 -4.21 -2.39 1.12
N LEU A 56 -5.36 -3.05 1.15
CA LEU A 56 -6.67 -2.46 1.37
C LEU A 56 -6.78 -1.88 2.79
N ILE A 57 -6.46 -2.68 3.82
CA ILE A 57 -6.48 -2.21 5.21
C ILE A 57 -5.46 -1.07 5.37
N ALA A 58 -4.26 -1.22 4.80
CA ALA A 58 -3.25 -0.18 4.81
C ALA A 58 -3.66 1.09 4.08
N SER A 59 -4.62 1.10 3.16
CA SER A 59 -5.01 2.31 2.40
C SER A 59 -6.13 3.13 3.06
N ILE A 60 -6.82 2.60 4.08
CA ILE A 60 -7.95 3.29 4.75
C ILE A 60 -7.47 4.52 5.55
N PRO A 61 -8.03 5.73 5.34
CA PRO A 61 -7.68 6.92 6.12
C PRO A 61 -8.34 6.90 7.51
N PHE A 62 -7.67 6.28 8.49
CA PHE A 62 -8.19 6.11 9.86
C PHE A 62 -8.40 7.41 10.63
N ASP A 63 -7.68 8.48 10.27
CA ASP A 63 -7.83 9.78 10.90
C ASP A 63 -9.25 10.35 10.69
N TYR A 64 -9.90 10.03 9.57
CA TYR A 64 -11.28 10.41 9.29
C TYR A 64 -12.29 9.65 10.16
N ILE A 65 -11.97 8.41 10.57
CA ILE A 65 -12.85 7.60 11.42
C ILE A 65 -12.98 8.21 12.82
N ARG A 66 -11.91 8.81 13.35
CA ARG A 66 -11.95 9.53 14.64
C ARG A 66 -12.91 10.72 14.65
N TYR A 67 -13.03 11.41 13.52
CA TYR A 67 -13.92 12.56 13.39
C TYR A 67 -15.39 12.14 13.29
N LEU A 68 -15.66 10.97 12.71
CA LEU A 68 -17.01 10.40 12.60
C LEU A 68 -17.51 9.80 13.93
N ASP A 69 -16.59 9.34 14.79
CA ASP A 69 -16.90 8.64 16.05
C ASP A 69 -17.02 9.57 17.28
N GLN A 70 -16.97 10.90 17.12
CA GLN A 70 -17.03 11.84 18.25
C GLN A 70 -18.34 11.76 19.06
N ASN A 71 -19.38 11.10 18.54
CA ASN A 71 -20.70 11.01 19.16
C ASN A 71 -21.09 9.57 19.57
N SER A 72 -20.21 8.59 19.40
CA SER A 72 -20.54 7.20 19.71
C SER A 72 -19.44 6.52 20.50
N ASP A 73 -19.77 6.04 21.70
CA ASP A 73 -18.92 5.12 22.49
C ASP A 73 -18.79 3.72 21.83
N THR A 74 -18.94 3.61 20.51
CA THR A 74 -19.11 2.36 19.78
C THR A 74 -17.80 1.69 19.38
N ILE A 75 -16.71 2.44 19.23
CA ILE A 75 -15.37 1.88 18.95
C ILE A 75 -14.54 1.88 20.25
N PRO A 76 -14.27 0.71 20.85
CA PRO A 76 -13.37 0.60 21.99
C PRO A 76 -11.99 1.20 21.71
N PHE A 77 -11.44 1.89 22.70
CA PHE A 77 -10.09 2.48 22.65
C PHE A 77 -8.98 1.47 22.25
N GLU A 78 -9.17 0.19 22.57
CA GLU A 78 -8.29 -0.91 22.14
C GLU A 78 -8.28 -1.11 20.62
N LEU A 79 -9.43 -1.08 19.95
CA LEU A 79 -9.49 -1.17 18.49
C LEU A 79 -8.76 0.03 17.87
N PHE A 80 -8.91 1.22 18.45
CA PHE A 80 -8.20 2.42 18.00
C PHE A 80 -6.68 2.29 18.15
N SER A 81 -6.20 1.58 19.17
CA SER A 81 -4.78 1.28 19.36
C SER A 81 -4.27 0.24 18.35
N LEU A 82 -5.10 -0.75 17.97
CA LEU A 82 -4.79 -1.68 16.88
C LEU A 82 -4.77 -0.97 15.51
N LEU A 83 -5.60 0.05 15.29
CA LEU A 83 -5.58 0.86 14.06
C LEU A 83 -4.24 1.59 13.87
N LYS A 84 -3.51 1.90 14.95
CA LYS A 84 -2.13 2.43 14.84
C LYS A 84 -1.16 1.43 14.20
N LEU A 85 -1.40 0.12 14.34
CA LEU A 85 -0.60 -0.92 13.67
C LEU A 85 -0.77 -0.87 12.16
N VAL A 86 -1.92 -0.40 11.67
CA VAL A 86 -2.13 -0.25 10.22
C VAL A 86 -1.20 0.81 9.62
N ARG A 87 -0.85 1.86 10.38
CA ARG A 87 0.20 2.80 9.96
C ARG A 87 1.56 2.12 9.83
N ILE A 88 1.86 1.13 10.67
CA ILE A 88 3.10 0.34 10.58
C ILE A 88 3.09 -0.54 9.32
N LEU A 89 1.93 -1.12 8.95
CA LEU A 89 1.78 -1.85 7.68
C LEU A 89 2.08 -0.95 6.47
N ARG A 90 1.71 0.34 6.50
CA ARG A 90 2.11 1.30 5.44
C ARG A 90 3.63 1.50 5.37
N LEU A 91 4.35 1.48 6.48
CA LEU A 91 5.82 1.60 6.50
C LEU A 91 6.50 0.41 5.82
N SER A 92 5.91 -0.79 5.91
CA SER A 92 6.43 -1.98 5.22
C SER A 92 6.44 -1.82 3.68
N LYS A 93 5.44 -1.12 3.12
CA LYS A 93 5.41 -0.76 1.70
C LYS A 93 6.54 0.20 1.35
N LEU A 94 6.76 1.23 2.18
CA LEU A 94 7.88 2.17 2.00
C LEU A 94 9.24 1.45 1.99
N ILE A 95 9.44 0.51 2.90
CA ILE A 95 10.67 -0.31 2.95
C ILE A 95 10.81 -1.14 1.67
N THR A 96 9.73 -1.77 1.20
CA THR A 96 9.73 -2.52 -0.07
C THR A 96 10.12 -1.62 -1.25
N TYR A 97 9.53 -0.43 -1.35
CA TYR A 97 9.89 0.56 -2.37
C TYR A 97 11.34 1.05 -2.27
N MET A 98 11.87 1.21 -1.05
CA MET A 98 13.28 1.56 -0.83
C MET A 98 14.22 0.43 -1.26
N ASN A 99 13.87 -0.82 -0.98
CA ASN A 99 14.66 -1.98 -1.35
C ASN A 99 14.73 -2.16 -2.88
N ILE A 100 13.59 -2.00 -3.57
CA ILE A 100 13.54 -2.03 -5.05
C ILE A 100 14.45 -0.94 -5.64
N ARG A 101 14.40 0.29 -5.10
CA ARG A 101 15.29 1.38 -5.55
C ARG A 101 16.78 1.05 -5.35
N ASN A 102 17.12 0.36 -4.26
CA ASN A 102 18.50 -0.05 -3.98
C ASN A 102 18.99 -1.16 -4.92
N GLU A 103 18.10 -2.10 -5.28
CA GLU A 103 18.41 -3.16 -6.24
C GLU A 103 18.64 -2.59 -7.64
N VAL A 104 17.76 -1.71 -8.12
CA VAL A 104 17.94 -0.98 -9.40
C VAL A 104 19.25 -0.22 -9.42
N LYS A 105 19.60 0.46 -8.31
CA LYS A 105 20.87 1.19 -8.17
C LYS A 105 22.08 0.25 -8.22
N SER A 106 21.96 -0.95 -7.65
CA SER A 106 23.01 -1.97 -7.69
C SER A 106 23.22 -2.52 -9.11
N SER A 107 22.14 -2.81 -9.84
CA SER A 107 22.20 -3.23 -11.24
C SER A 107 22.81 -2.16 -12.16
N LEU A 108 22.49 -0.88 -11.95
CA LEU A 108 23.11 0.23 -12.68
C LEU A 108 24.62 0.37 -12.41
N ARG A 109 25.07 0.05 -11.19
CA ARG A 109 26.51 0.05 -10.86
C ARG A 109 27.26 -1.05 -11.58
N LEU A 110 26.66 -2.23 -11.73
CA LEU A 110 27.25 -3.34 -12.47
C LEU A 110 27.38 -3.02 -13.97
N ILE A 111 26.38 -2.37 -14.55
CA ILE A 111 26.42 -1.96 -15.98
C ILE A 111 27.46 -0.88 -16.24
N LYS A 112 27.70 0.04 -15.28
CA LYS A 112 28.77 1.05 -15.39
C LYS A 112 30.19 0.49 -15.19
N LEU A 113 30.31 -0.77 -14.79
CA LEU A 113 31.58 -1.45 -14.53
C LEU A 113 32.07 -2.30 -15.70
N VAL A 114 31.24 -2.42 -16.76
CA VAL A 114 31.55 -3.02 -18.07
C VAL A 114 31.82 -1.88 -19.05
#